data_AF-A0A9E0VBX0-F1
#
_entry.id   AF-A0A9E0VBX0-F1
#
_cell.length_a   1.000
_cell.length_b   1.000
_cell.length_c   1.000
_cell.angle_alpha   90.00
_cell.angle_beta   90.00
_cell.angle_gamma   90.00
#
_symmetry.space_group_name_H-M   'P 1'
#
loop_
_entity.id
_entity.type
_entity.pdbx_description
1 polymer ?
#
loop_
_entity_poly.entity_id
_entity_poly.type
_entity_poly.pdbx_seq_one_letter_code
_entity_poly.pdbx_strand_id
1 'polypeptide(L)'
;MWENRIGEGAVARILSLIAAPPNARPDPAEPNYRQIFDGGTITFQTGVTLYEFADGTRALAGVLPHLNVTIVFPDGRTISIEQKK
;
A
#
# COMPACT_ATOMS: atom_id res chain seq x y z
N MET A 1 -24.69 8.56 -11.69
CA MET A 1 -24.45 8.36 -10.24
C MET A 1 -23.05 7.76 -10.10
N TRP A 2 -22.01 8.61 -10.09
CA TRP A 2 -20.58 8.22 -10.08
C TRP A 2 -19.76 8.91 -8.97
N GLU A 3 -20.38 9.82 -8.22
CA GLU A 3 -19.69 10.73 -7.29
C GLU A 3 -19.00 10.03 -6.11
N ASN A 4 -19.30 8.76 -5.86
CA ASN A 4 -18.76 8.02 -4.72
C ASN A 4 -17.68 6.99 -5.09
N ARG A 5 -17.29 6.89 -6.36
CA ARG A 5 -16.34 5.87 -6.84
C ARG A 5 -14.88 6.30 -6.61
N ILE A 6 -14.04 5.35 -6.21
CA ILE A 6 -12.58 5.51 -6.29
C ILE A 6 -12.17 5.31 -7.76
N GLY A 7 -11.55 6.32 -8.36
CA GLY A 7 -11.08 6.24 -9.74
C GLY A 7 -9.95 5.22 -9.91
N GLU A 8 -9.95 4.50 -11.03
CA GLU A 8 -8.96 3.47 -11.33
C GLU A 8 -7.54 4.02 -11.36
N GLY A 9 -7.35 5.26 -11.81
CA GLY A 9 -6.04 5.93 -11.80
C GLY A 9 -5.47 6.09 -10.39
N ALA A 10 -6.31 6.31 -9.37
CA ALA A 10 -5.87 6.39 -7.99
C ALA A 10 -5.40 5.02 -7.49
N VAL A 11 -6.16 3.95 -7.80
CA VAL A 11 -5.78 2.57 -7.46
C VAL A 11 -4.48 2.18 -8.16
N ALA A 12 -4.37 2.42 -9.46
CA ALA A 12 -3.18 2.09 -10.25
C ALA A 12 -1.94 2.81 -9.72
N ARG A 13 -2.06 4.10 -9.36
CA ARG A 13 -0.97 4.86 -8.74
C ARG A 13 -0.45 4.20 -7.47
N ILE A 14 -1.35 3.80 -6.55
CA ILE A 14 -0.96 3.14 -5.30
C ILE A 14 -0.28 1.80 -5.59
N LEU A 15 -0.82 1.00 -6.50
CA LEU A 15 -0.22 -0.28 -6.89
C LEU A 15 1.17 -0.11 -7.50
N SER A 16 1.39 0.92 -8.31
CA SER A 16 2.73 1.21 -8.86
C SER A 16 3.74 1.54 -7.77
N LEU A 17 3.33 2.30 -6.74
CA LEU A 17 4.20 2.61 -5.60
C LEU A 17 4.50 1.38 -4.75
N ILE A 18 3.53 0.47 -4.59
CA ILE A 18 3.75 -0.82 -3.91
C ILE A 18 4.72 -1.70 -4.71
N ALA A 19 4.57 -1.74 -6.04
CA ALA A 19 5.38 -2.58 -6.91
C ALA A 19 6.84 -2.10 -7.02
N ALA A 20 7.06 -0.79 -7.02
CA ALA A 20 8.38 -0.18 -7.12
C ALA A 20 8.46 1.12 -6.29
N PRO A 21 8.67 1.01 -4.96
CA PRO A 21 8.76 2.20 -4.11
C PRO A 21 10.00 3.04 -4.46
N PRO A 22 9.86 4.29 -4.91
CA PRO A 22 11.00 5.11 -5.35
C PRO A 22 11.91 5.49 -4.18
N ASN A 23 13.22 5.39 -4.37
CA ASN A 23 14.24 5.77 -3.39
C ASN A 23 14.04 5.11 -2.00
N ALA A 24 13.54 3.87 -2.00
CA ALA A 24 13.38 3.07 -0.80
C ALA A 24 14.72 2.84 -0.10
N ARG A 25 14.76 3.14 1.20
CA ARG A 25 15.94 3.01 2.05
C ARG A 25 15.52 2.61 3.47
N PRO A 26 16.39 1.94 4.24
CA PRO A 26 16.08 1.61 5.64
C PRO A 26 15.74 2.87 6.45
N ASP A 27 14.74 2.76 7.33
CA ASP A 27 14.47 3.80 8.33
C ASP A 27 15.59 3.76 9.39
N PRO A 28 16.29 4.88 9.67
CA PRO A 28 17.33 4.92 10.69
C PRO A 28 16.85 4.50 12.09
N ALA A 29 15.57 4.69 12.42
CA ALA A 29 15.01 4.35 13.73
C ALA A 29 14.70 2.84 13.86
N GLU A 30 14.27 2.20 12.78
CA GLU A 30 13.83 0.79 12.77
C GLU A 30 14.32 0.05 11.50
N PRO A 31 15.64 -0.02 11.25
CA PRO A 31 16.19 -0.40 9.94
C PRO A 31 15.91 -1.86 9.53
N ASN A 32 15.58 -2.72 10.50
CA ASN A 32 15.28 -4.13 10.26
C ASN A 32 13.84 -4.40 9.83
N TYR A 33 12.92 -3.47 10.13
CA TYR A 33 11.48 -3.69 10.01
C TYR A 33 10.78 -2.58 9.25
N ARG A 34 11.44 -1.44 9.03
CA ARG A 34 10.88 -0.29 8.34
C ARG A 34 11.83 0.26 7.27
N GLN A 35 11.24 0.63 6.15
CA GLN A 35 11.86 1.43 5.11
C GLN A 35 11.08 2.73 4.92
N ILE A 36 11.78 3.75 4.45
CA ILE A 36 11.21 5.01 3.98
C ILE A 36 11.45 5.13 2.47
N PHE A 37 10.48 5.67 1.76
CA PHE A 37 10.58 5.89 0.32
C PHE A 37 9.96 7.25 -0.02
N ASP A 38 10.15 7.71 -1.25
CA ASP A 38 9.61 8.99 -1.69
C ASP A 38 8.11 8.84 -1.94
N GLY A 39 7.32 9.05 -0.88
CA GLY A 39 5.88 8.88 -0.89
C GLY A 39 5.32 8.22 0.36
N GLY A 40 6.16 7.73 1.27
CA GLY A 40 5.69 7.11 2.50
C GLY A 40 6.68 6.23 3.24
N THR A 41 6.13 5.34 4.06
CA THR A 41 6.86 4.32 4.81
C THR A 41 6.37 2.92 4.44
N ILE A 42 7.25 1.94 4.62
CA ILE A 42 6.99 0.51 4.43
C ILE A 42 7.33 -0.17 5.74
N THR A 43 6.40 -0.91 6.33
CA THR A 43 6.64 -1.72 7.52
C THR A 43 6.45 -3.19 7.18
N PHE A 44 7.49 -3.99 7.41
CA PHE A 44 7.47 -5.43 7.19
C PHE A 44 6.96 -6.14 8.43
N GLN A 45 5.91 -6.94 8.27
CA GLN A 45 5.39 -7.83 9.29
C GLN A 45 5.38 -9.26 8.76
N THR A 46 5.27 -10.24 9.64
CA THR A 46 5.23 -11.65 9.23
C THR A 46 4.01 -11.89 8.34
N GLY A 47 4.26 -12.20 7.07
CA GLY A 47 3.23 -12.54 6.07
C GLY A 47 2.53 -11.36 5.38
N VAL A 48 2.81 -10.11 5.80
CA VAL A 48 2.20 -8.91 5.21
C VAL A 48 3.18 -7.73 5.21
N THR A 49 3.01 -6.82 4.26
CA THR A 49 3.72 -5.54 4.19
C THR A 49 2.72 -4.40 4.27
N LEU A 50 2.94 -3.49 5.22
CA LEU A 50 2.13 -2.31 5.42
C LEU A 50 2.79 -1.12 4.72
N TYR A 51 2.00 -0.33 4.02
CA TYR A 51 2.41 0.91 3.39
C TYR A 51 1.59 2.05 3.98
N GLU A 52 2.26 3.11 4.42
CA GLU A 52 1.62 4.35 4.84
C GLU A 52 2.10 5.47 3.92
N PHE A 53 1.18 5.99 3.10
CA PHE A 53 1.49 7.00 2.11
C PHE A 53 1.34 8.42 2.69
N ALA A 54 2.11 9.36 2.15
CA ALA A 54 2.13 10.76 2.60
C ALA A 54 0.78 11.48 2.46
N ASP A 55 -0.10 10.99 1.56
CA ASP A 55 -1.45 11.54 1.38
C ASP A 55 -2.47 11.00 2.41
N GLY A 56 -2.04 10.11 3.32
CA GLY A 56 -2.90 9.45 4.31
C GLY A 56 -3.48 8.12 3.84
N THR A 57 -3.25 7.72 2.59
CA THR A 57 -3.61 6.38 2.11
C THR A 57 -2.80 5.33 2.87
N ARG A 58 -3.42 4.17 3.13
CA ARG A 58 -2.75 3.01 3.72
C ARG A 58 -2.97 1.80 2.84
N ALA A 59 -1.97 0.96 2.69
CA ALA A 59 -2.15 -0.32 2.02
C ALA A 59 -1.56 -1.47 2.84
N LEU A 60 -2.23 -2.62 2.76
CA LEU A 60 -1.78 -3.90 3.30
C LEU A 60 -1.64 -4.86 2.13
N ALA A 61 -0.43 -5.31 1.85
CA ALA A 61 -0.15 -6.31 0.83
C ALA A 61 0.31 -7.62 1.49
N GLY A 62 -0.30 -8.74 1.14
CA GLY A 62 0.01 -10.05 1.70
C GLY A 62 -0.17 -11.18 0.69
N VAL A 63 0.22 -12.38 1.10
CA VAL A 63 0.18 -13.60 0.26
C VAL A 63 -0.56 -14.76 0.92
N LEU A 64 -1.50 -14.48 1.83
CA LEU A 64 -2.17 -15.50 2.65
C LEU A 64 -3.68 -15.54 2.35
N PRO A 65 -4.23 -16.58 1.65
CA PRO A 65 -3.61 -17.71 0.94
C PRO A 65 -3.28 -17.44 -0.55
N HIS A 66 -3.53 -16.23 -1.04
CA HIS A 66 -3.21 -15.75 -2.39
C HIS A 66 -2.81 -14.28 -2.29
N LEU A 67 -2.31 -13.69 -3.38
CA LEU A 67 -1.98 -12.27 -3.39
C LEU A 67 -3.23 -11.45 -3.05
N ASN A 68 -3.15 -10.68 -1.96
CA ASN A 68 -4.18 -9.73 -1.58
C ASN A 68 -3.56 -8.35 -1.33
N VAL A 69 -4.24 -7.31 -1.79
CA VAL A 69 -3.88 -5.92 -1.52
C VAL A 69 -5.13 -5.18 -1.09
N THR A 70 -5.13 -4.68 0.14
CA THR A 70 -6.19 -3.79 0.65
C THR A 70 -5.65 -2.37 0.67
N ILE A 71 -6.37 -1.42 0.09
CA ILE A 71 -6.01 0.01 0.05
C ILE A 71 -7.13 0.79 0.74
N VAL A 72 -6.79 1.56 1.76
CA VAL A 72 -7.70 2.46 2.49
C VAL A 72 -7.30 3.89 2.16
N PHE A 73 -8.18 4.63 1.50
CA PHE A 73 -7.97 6.03 1.15
C PHE A 73 -8.24 6.95 2.35
N PRO A 74 -7.77 8.22 2.32
CA PRO A 74 -7.88 9.14 3.46
C PRO A 74 -9.33 9.44 3.88
N ASP A 75 -10.28 9.29 2.96
CA ASP A 75 -11.71 9.44 3.18
C ASP A 75 -12.39 8.17 3.74
N GLY A 76 -11.61 7.14 4.07
CA GLY A 76 -12.08 5.87 4.62
C GLY A 76 -12.59 4.89 3.57
N ARG A 77 -12.68 5.27 2.28
CA ARG A 77 -13.08 4.33 1.24
C ARG A 77 -11.99 3.28 1.04
N THR A 78 -12.41 2.06 0.74
CA THR A 78 -11.52 0.90 0.70
C THR A 78 -11.64 0.14 -0.62
N ILE A 79 -10.51 -0.30 -1.16
CA ILE A 79 -10.41 -1.21 -2.31
C ILE A 79 -9.69 -2.48 -1.85
N SER A 80 -10.24 -3.63 -2.23
CA SER A 80 -9.58 -4.93 -2.08
C SER A 80 -9.29 -5.49 -3.46
N ILE A 81 -8.05 -5.90 -3.68
CA ILE A 81 -7.58 -6.57 -4.88
C ILE A 81 -7.14 -7.96 -4.47
N GLU A 82 -7.73 -8.97 -5.08
CA GLU A 82 -7.46 -10.38 -4.79
C GLU A 82 -7.12 -11.13 -6.07
N GLN A 83 -6.09 -11.97 -6.01
CA GLN A 83 -5.86 -12.96 -7.05
C GLN A 83 -6.87 -14.09 -6.92
N LYS A 84 -7.73 -14.24 -7.94
CA LYS A 84 -8.64 -15.40 -8.06
C LYS A 84 -7.96 -16.54 -8.81
N LYS A 85 -8.28 -17.76 -8.40
CA LYS A 85 -7.89 -19.00 -9.07
C LYS A 85 -8.95 -19.41 -10.09
#